data_AF-A0A830D5W0-F1
#
_entry.id   AF-A0A830D5W0-F1
#
_cell.length_a   1.000
_cell.length_b   1.000
_cell.length_c   1.000
_cell.angle_alpha   90.00
_cell.angle_beta   90.00
_cell.angle_gamma   90.00
#
_symmetry.space_group_name_H-M   'P 1'
#
loop_
_entity.id
_entity.type
_entity.pdbx_description
1 polymer ?
#
loop_
_entity_poly.entity_id
_entity_poly.type
_entity_poly.pdbx_seq_one_letter_code
_entity_poly.pdbx_strand_id
1 'polypeptide(L)'
;MAFEKIKVDNPIVEMDGDEMTRVIWKSIKEKLIHPFLELDIKYFDLGLPHRDATDDKVTIESAEATLKHAFGDQYRATDLVVQGAGKLKMVFVPNRGDESVELEVFNFTGAGGVALSMYNTDESIRAFAEASMNTAYQKRWPLYLSTKNTILKKYDGRFVEIFQEVYEREWRSKFEAARIWYEHRLIDDMVAYALKSDGGYVWACKNYDGDVQSDFLAQGFGSLGLMTSVLVCPDGKTIEAEAAHGTVTRHYRVHQKGGETSTNSIASIFAWSRGLAHRAKLDDNSRLLDFTEKLETACIASVESGKMTKDLAILVHGPKVARNHYLNTEEFIDAVAEELRRRLPKPAKL
;
A
#
# COMPACT_ATOMS: atom_id res chain seq x y z
N MET A 1 29.28 23.52 -7.93
CA MET A 1 29.66 22.13 -8.24
C MET A 1 28.44 21.25 -8.05
N ALA A 2 28.25 20.24 -8.92
CA ALA A 2 27.12 19.32 -8.82
C ALA A 2 27.28 18.41 -7.57
N PHE A 3 26.16 17.97 -7.01
CA PHE A 3 26.14 16.98 -5.93
C PHE A 3 26.75 15.66 -6.42
N GLU A 4 27.63 15.04 -5.63
CA GLU A 4 28.15 13.71 -5.94
C GLU A 4 27.05 12.68 -5.73
N LYS A 5 26.61 12.05 -6.81
CA LYS A 5 25.51 11.09 -6.77
C LYS A 5 25.84 9.90 -5.86
N ILE A 6 24.81 9.40 -5.17
CA ILE A 6 24.91 8.21 -4.31
C ILE A 6 24.77 7.01 -5.23
N LYS A 7 25.79 6.15 -5.25
CA LYS A 7 25.76 4.88 -5.97
C LYS A 7 24.89 3.88 -5.22
N VAL A 8 24.00 3.21 -5.96
CA VAL A 8 23.17 2.11 -5.47
C VAL A 8 23.62 0.83 -6.18
N ASP A 9 24.10 -0.15 -5.42
CA ASP A 9 24.80 -1.31 -5.99
C ASP A 9 23.85 -2.32 -6.65
N ASN A 10 22.65 -2.48 -6.09
CA ASN A 10 21.64 -3.39 -6.59
C ASN A 10 20.44 -2.64 -7.18
N PRO A 11 19.78 -3.22 -8.20
CA PRO A 11 18.66 -2.56 -8.83
C PRO A 11 17.43 -2.50 -7.93
N ILE A 12 16.53 -1.58 -8.27
CA ILE A 12 15.13 -1.62 -7.84
C ILE A 12 14.22 -1.90 -9.04
N VAL A 13 13.03 -2.43 -8.77
CA VAL A 13 11.96 -2.51 -9.76
C VAL A 13 11.15 -1.23 -9.71
N GLU A 14 10.86 -0.65 -10.87
CA GLU A 14 9.93 0.48 -11.02
C GLU A 14 8.75 0.02 -11.86
N MET A 15 7.55 0.20 -11.32
CA MET A 15 6.28 -0.02 -11.99
C MET A 15 5.67 1.34 -12.31
N ASP A 16 5.75 1.77 -13.57
CA ASP A 16 5.10 3.02 -14.01
C ASP A 16 3.59 2.81 -14.13
N GLY A 17 2.82 3.88 -14.00
CA GLY A 17 1.36 3.83 -13.92
C GLY A 17 0.67 4.69 -14.97
N ASP A 18 -0.52 5.19 -14.62
CA ASP A 18 -1.40 5.95 -15.51
C ASP A 18 -1.72 7.36 -15.00
N GLU A 19 -2.32 8.15 -15.89
CA GLU A 19 -2.99 9.41 -15.60
C GLU A 19 -2.16 10.43 -14.78
N MET A 20 -2.73 11.02 -13.72
CA MET A 20 -2.07 12.12 -13.00
C MET A 20 -0.86 11.62 -12.21
N THR A 21 -0.95 10.40 -11.68
CA THR A 21 0.17 9.75 -10.98
C THR A 21 1.35 9.52 -11.91
N ARG A 22 1.14 9.13 -13.18
CA ARG A 22 2.23 8.99 -14.16
C ARG A 22 2.96 10.32 -14.41
N VAL A 23 2.23 11.43 -14.50
CA VAL A 23 2.80 12.78 -14.67
C VAL A 23 3.66 13.15 -13.45
N ILE A 24 3.13 12.94 -12.25
CA ILE A 24 3.83 13.21 -10.98
C ILE A 24 5.06 12.32 -10.83
N TRP A 25 4.92 11.03 -11.15
CA TRP A 25 5.98 10.02 -11.04
C TRP A 25 7.21 10.40 -11.85
N LYS A 26 7.00 10.86 -13.09
CA LYS A 26 8.05 11.41 -13.93
C LYS A 26 8.75 12.61 -13.29
N SER A 27 7.98 13.58 -12.78
CA SER A 27 8.53 14.79 -12.15
C SER A 27 9.35 14.46 -10.90
N ILE A 28 8.87 13.55 -10.05
CA ILE A 28 9.60 13.03 -8.89
C ILE A 28 10.93 12.41 -9.34
N LYS A 29 10.90 11.51 -10.32
CA LYS A 29 12.10 10.83 -10.82
C LYS A 29 13.14 11.82 -11.35
N GLU A 30 12.71 12.80 -12.14
CA GLU A 30 13.59 13.81 -12.74
C GLU A 30 14.14 14.83 -11.73
N LYS A 31 13.36 15.23 -10.72
CA LYS A 31 13.71 16.34 -9.81
C LYS A 31 14.23 15.88 -8.45
N LEU A 32 13.80 14.72 -7.97
CA LEU A 32 14.03 14.23 -6.61
C LEU A 32 14.87 12.95 -6.55
N ILE A 33 14.98 12.17 -7.63
CA ILE A 33 15.70 10.88 -7.62
C ILE A 33 16.99 10.96 -8.45
N HIS A 34 16.87 11.08 -9.78
CA HIS A 34 18.00 11.07 -10.72
C HIS A 34 19.08 12.14 -10.49
N PRO A 35 18.77 13.34 -9.98
CA PRO A 35 19.82 14.32 -9.68
C PRO A 35 20.76 13.87 -8.56
N PHE A 36 20.33 12.96 -7.69
CA PHE A 36 21.04 12.59 -6.47
C PHE A 36 21.52 11.14 -6.45
N LEU A 37 20.94 10.26 -7.25
CA LEU A 37 21.25 8.83 -7.25
C LEU A 37 21.82 8.35 -8.59
N GLU A 38 22.79 7.45 -8.52
CA GLU A 38 23.18 6.56 -9.61
C GLU A 38 22.54 5.19 -9.30
N LEU A 39 21.43 4.92 -9.98
CA LEU A 39 20.50 3.83 -9.64
C LEU A 39 20.18 3.02 -10.89
N ASP A 40 20.41 1.72 -10.82
CA ASP A 40 19.91 0.78 -11.83
C ASP A 40 18.42 0.49 -11.56
N ILE A 41 17.60 0.62 -12.60
CA ILE A 41 16.15 0.46 -12.50
C ILE A 41 15.70 -0.57 -13.51
N LYS A 42 15.08 -1.64 -13.00
CA LYS A 42 14.29 -2.59 -13.81
C LYS A 42 12.91 -2.00 -14.02
N TYR A 43 12.73 -1.33 -15.15
CA TYR A 43 11.52 -0.59 -15.47
C TYR A 43 10.47 -1.48 -16.14
N PHE A 44 9.23 -1.40 -15.66
CA PHE A 44 8.05 -2.02 -16.25
C PHE A 44 6.95 -0.97 -16.40
N ASP A 45 6.38 -0.85 -17.60
CA ASP A 45 5.27 0.07 -17.85
C ASP A 45 3.94 -0.61 -17.55
N LEU A 46 3.35 -0.36 -16.38
CA LEU A 46 2.02 -0.89 -16.05
C LEU A 46 0.89 0.06 -16.46
N GLY A 47 1.18 1.03 -17.33
CA GLY A 47 0.15 1.85 -17.96
C GLY A 47 -0.87 0.99 -18.69
N LEU A 48 -2.16 1.31 -18.55
CA LEU A 48 -3.27 0.55 -19.11
C LEU A 48 -3.09 0.19 -20.60
N PRO A 49 -2.61 1.10 -21.48
CA PRO A 49 -2.36 0.75 -22.89
C PRO A 49 -1.29 -0.34 -23.07
N HIS A 50 -0.27 -0.38 -22.21
CA HIS A 50 0.81 -1.38 -22.30
C HIS A 50 0.39 -2.72 -21.67
N ARG A 51 -0.40 -2.69 -20.60
CA ARG A 51 -1.03 -3.91 -20.06
C ARG A 51 -1.94 -4.57 -21.09
N ASP A 52 -2.79 -3.80 -21.76
CA ASP A 52 -3.63 -4.31 -22.86
C ASP A 52 -2.77 -4.89 -24.00
N ALA A 53 -1.74 -4.16 -24.44
CA ALA A 53 -0.84 -4.60 -25.52
C ALA A 53 -0.02 -5.86 -25.20
N THR A 54 0.14 -6.22 -23.94
CA THR A 54 0.91 -7.38 -23.49
C THR A 54 0.05 -8.53 -22.98
N ASP A 55 -1.28 -8.46 -23.13
CA ASP A 55 -2.23 -9.38 -22.50
C ASP A 55 -1.98 -9.52 -20.99
N ASP A 56 -1.69 -8.39 -20.32
CA ASP A 56 -1.35 -8.24 -18.91
C ASP A 56 -0.07 -8.97 -18.45
N LYS A 57 0.75 -9.48 -19.39
CA LYS A 57 2.02 -10.16 -19.06
C LYS A 57 3.00 -9.24 -18.35
N VAL A 58 3.05 -7.94 -18.69
CA VAL A 58 3.95 -6.98 -18.03
C VAL A 58 3.68 -6.86 -16.52
N THR A 59 2.43 -7.05 -16.09
CA THR A 59 2.04 -7.07 -14.68
C THR A 59 2.60 -8.30 -13.97
N ILE A 60 2.57 -9.46 -14.64
CA ILE A 60 3.14 -10.70 -14.12
C ILE A 60 4.67 -10.60 -14.07
N GLU A 61 5.29 -10.12 -15.14
CA GLU A 61 6.76 -9.98 -15.25
C GLU A 61 7.31 -8.99 -14.21
N SER A 62 6.61 -7.89 -13.96
CA SER A 62 7.01 -6.93 -12.92
C SER A 62 6.87 -7.54 -11.53
N ALA A 63 5.80 -8.31 -11.28
CA ALA A 63 5.60 -9.03 -10.02
C ALA A 63 6.60 -10.18 -9.85
N GLU A 64 7.05 -10.84 -10.91
CA GLU A 64 8.12 -11.85 -10.90
C GLU A 64 9.50 -11.21 -10.73
N ALA A 65 9.68 -9.96 -11.18
CA ALA A 65 10.89 -9.19 -10.93
C ALA A 65 10.98 -8.70 -9.47
N THR A 66 9.82 -8.44 -8.83
CA THR A 66 9.72 -7.99 -7.42
C THR A 66 9.56 -9.17 -6.44
N LEU A 67 8.92 -10.26 -6.85
CA LEU A 67 8.54 -11.47 -6.11
C LEU A 67 7.49 -11.33 -4.96
N LYS A 68 6.27 -10.79 -5.32
CA LYS A 68 4.88 -11.24 -4.91
C LYS A 68 4.23 -10.75 -3.56
N HIS A 69 2.97 -11.12 -3.18
CA HIS A 69 1.67 -10.38 -3.29
C HIS A 69 0.76 -10.47 -2.02
N ALA A 70 -0.23 -9.56 -1.89
CA ALA A 70 -1.51 -9.74 -1.14
C ALA A 70 -2.46 -10.73 -1.87
N PHE A 71 -3.22 -11.57 -1.15
CA PHE A 71 -3.78 -12.80 -1.75
C PHE A 71 -5.22 -13.14 -1.33
N GLY A 72 -6.00 -13.59 -2.32
CA GLY A 72 -7.28 -14.29 -2.12
C GLY A 72 -8.49 -13.37 -1.89
N ASP A 73 -9.54 -13.97 -1.35
CA ASP A 73 -10.84 -13.34 -1.08
C ASP A 73 -11.48 -12.75 -2.35
N GLN A 74 -12.21 -11.63 -2.26
CA GLN A 74 -12.93 -11.02 -3.38
C GLN A 74 -12.02 -10.70 -4.57
N TYR A 75 -10.73 -10.42 -4.33
CA TYR A 75 -9.76 -10.03 -5.35
C TYR A 75 -9.29 -11.20 -6.23
N ARG A 76 -9.64 -12.45 -5.87
CA ARG A 76 -9.47 -13.64 -6.72
C ARG A 76 -10.75 -14.48 -6.79
N ALA A 77 -11.91 -13.83 -6.62
CA ALA A 77 -13.19 -14.48 -6.72
C ALA A 77 -13.55 -14.82 -8.17
N THR A 78 -14.49 -15.74 -8.33
CA THR A 78 -15.21 -15.96 -9.58
C THR A 78 -16.68 -15.63 -9.34
N ASP A 79 -17.23 -14.71 -10.12
CA ASP A 79 -18.60 -14.23 -10.00
C ASP A 79 -19.41 -14.46 -11.29
N LEU A 80 -20.73 -14.49 -11.14
CA LEU A 80 -21.66 -14.62 -12.26
C LEU A 80 -22.99 -13.93 -12.00
N VAL A 81 -23.60 -13.47 -13.09
CA VAL A 81 -25.02 -13.08 -13.12
C VAL A 81 -25.85 -14.30 -13.48
N VAL A 82 -26.76 -14.68 -12.59
CA VAL A 82 -27.69 -15.80 -12.78
C VAL A 82 -28.94 -15.29 -13.50
N GLN A 83 -29.34 -15.96 -14.59
CA GLN A 83 -30.53 -15.64 -15.36
C GLN A 83 -31.61 -16.69 -15.13
N GLY A 84 -32.77 -16.27 -14.60
CA GLY A 84 -33.90 -17.15 -14.31
C GLY A 84 -33.72 -18.03 -13.07
N ALA A 85 -34.62 -19.01 -12.94
CA ALA A 85 -34.64 -19.95 -11.82
C ALA A 85 -33.61 -21.07 -11.99
N GLY A 86 -32.98 -21.50 -10.90
CA GLY A 86 -31.95 -22.54 -10.91
C GLY A 86 -31.30 -22.77 -9.55
N LYS A 87 -30.67 -23.93 -9.37
CA LYS A 87 -29.97 -24.29 -8.14
C LYS A 87 -28.48 -23.99 -8.25
N LEU A 88 -27.97 -23.18 -7.33
CA LEU A 88 -26.54 -22.92 -7.16
C LEU A 88 -25.95 -23.86 -6.11
N LYS A 89 -24.87 -24.53 -6.48
CA LYS A 89 -24.12 -25.44 -5.62
C LYS A 89 -22.64 -25.09 -5.62
N MET A 90 -21.97 -25.37 -4.51
CA MET A 90 -20.52 -25.37 -4.39
C MET A 90 -20.04 -26.81 -4.34
N VAL A 91 -19.10 -27.17 -5.22
CA VAL A 91 -18.56 -28.53 -5.31
C VAL A 91 -17.05 -28.48 -5.09
N PHE A 92 -16.55 -29.26 -4.15
CA PHE A 92 -15.13 -29.50 -3.95
C PHE A 92 -14.81 -30.95 -4.31
N VAL A 93 -13.89 -31.14 -5.26
CA VAL A 93 -13.46 -32.45 -5.75
C VAL A 93 -12.02 -32.70 -5.30
N PRO A 94 -11.79 -33.60 -4.32
CA PRO A 94 -10.45 -33.94 -3.87
C PRO A 94 -9.64 -34.64 -4.97
N ASN A 95 -8.34 -34.37 -5.04
CA ASN A 95 -7.44 -35.01 -6.02
C ASN A 95 -7.16 -36.50 -5.72
N ARG A 96 -7.46 -37.00 -4.52
CA ARG A 96 -7.11 -38.36 -4.08
C ARG A 96 -8.31 -39.07 -3.48
N GLY A 97 -9.06 -39.84 -4.26
CA GLY A 97 -9.98 -40.91 -3.82
C GLY A 97 -11.10 -40.58 -2.82
N ASP A 98 -11.07 -39.41 -2.18
CA ASP A 98 -12.02 -38.94 -1.19
C ASP A 98 -13.30 -38.50 -1.89
N GLU A 99 -14.42 -38.60 -1.17
CA GLU A 99 -15.71 -38.20 -1.68
C GLU A 99 -15.76 -36.70 -1.95
N SER A 100 -16.35 -36.33 -3.09
CA SER A 100 -16.61 -34.93 -3.42
C SER A 100 -17.58 -34.33 -2.41
N VAL A 101 -17.31 -33.10 -1.98
CA VAL A 101 -18.23 -32.34 -1.13
C VAL A 101 -19.12 -31.50 -2.04
N GLU A 102 -20.44 -31.66 -1.92
CA GLU A 102 -21.42 -30.83 -2.60
C GLU A 102 -22.28 -30.09 -1.57
N LEU A 103 -22.32 -28.77 -1.66
CA LEU A 103 -23.10 -27.90 -0.78
C LEU A 103 -24.08 -27.09 -1.61
N GLU A 104 -25.37 -27.17 -1.29
CA GLU A 104 -26.36 -26.26 -1.85
C GLU A 104 -26.13 -24.86 -1.26
N VAL A 105 -25.93 -23.88 -2.13
CA VAL A 105 -25.72 -22.47 -1.73
C VAL A 105 -27.07 -21.75 -1.71
N PHE A 106 -27.83 -21.84 -2.81
CA PHE A 106 -29.12 -21.19 -2.93
C PHE A 106 -29.95 -21.79 -4.09
N ASN A 107 -31.28 -21.68 -4.00
CA ASN A 107 -32.19 -22.02 -5.09
C ASN A 107 -32.89 -20.75 -5.59
N PHE A 108 -32.46 -20.25 -6.75
CA PHE A 108 -33.09 -19.11 -7.42
C PHE A 108 -34.46 -19.52 -7.96
N THR A 109 -35.51 -18.79 -7.58
CA THR A 109 -36.89 -19.05 -8.02
C THR A 109 -37.47 -17.94 -8.91
N GLY A 110 -36.78 -16.81 -9.04
CA GLY A 110 -37.25 -15.61 -9.72
C GLY A 110 -36.55 -15.33 -11.06
N ALA A 111 -36.48 -14.05 -11.42
CA ALA A 111 -35.90 -13.58 -12.67
C ALA A 111 -34.38 -13.81 -12.80
N GLY A 112 -33.69 -14.12 -11.70
CA GLY A 112 -32.25 -14.31 -11.66
C GLY A 112 -31.64 -13.77 -10.36
N GLY A 113 -30.34 -13.48 -10.40
CA GLY A 113 -29.60 -12.88 -9.30
C GLY A 113 -28.11 -12.81 -9.60
N VAL A 114 -27.30 -12.74 -8.55
CA VAL A 114 -25.84 -12.78 -8.66
C VAL A 114 -25.27 -13.79 -7.67
N ALA A 115 -24.13 -14.36 -8.01
CA ALA A 115 -23.41 -15.29 -7.16
C ALA A 115 -21.92 -15.09 -7.31
N LEU A 116 -21.17 -15.42 -6.27
CA LEU A 116 -19.71 -15.44 -6.29
C LEU A 116 -19.17 -16.58 -5.44
N SER A 117 -17.96 -16.99 -5.74
CA SER A 117 -17.15 -17.89 -4.92
C SER A 117 -15.77 -17.29 -4.74
N MET A 118 -15.23 -17.37 -3.52
CA MET A 118 -13.90 -16.87 -3.17
C MET A 118 -13.17 -17.90 -2.31
N TYR A 119 -11.85 -17.78 -2.23
CA TYR A 119 -11.01 -18.69 -1.47
C TYR A 119 -9.79 -17.97 -0.87
N ASN A 120 -9.21 -18.61 0.14
CA ASN A 120 -7.89 -18.30 0.64
C ASN A 120 -7.13 -19.61 0.92
N THR A 121 -5.85 -19.52 1.27
CA THR A 121 -5.00 -20.69 1.56
C THR A 121 -4.36 -20.55 2.93
N ASP A 122 -4.22 -21.66 3.65
CA ASP A 122 -3.59 -21.67 4.97
C ASP A 122 -2.16 -21.13 4.91
N GLU A 123 -1.43 -21.43 3.82
CA GLU A 123 -0.08 -20.93 3.57
C GLU A 123 -0.05 -19.40 3.51
N SER A 124 -0.97 -18.80 2.75
CA SER A 124 -1.09 -17.35 2.63
C SER A 124 -1.49 -16.69 3.96
N ILE A 125 -2.44 -17.28 4.69
CA ILE A 125 -2.88 -16.74 5.98
C ILE A 125 -1.75 -16.80 7.01
N ARG A 126 -0.97 -17.89 7.04
CA ARG A 126 0.16 -18.05 7.95
C ARG A 126 1.27 -17.05 7.65
N ALA A 127 1.62 -16.90 6.37
CA ALA A 127 2.53 -15.87 5.87
C ALA A 127 2.10 -14.46 6.32
N PHE A 128 0.81 -14.14 6.17
CA PHE A 128 0.24 -12.86 6.59
C PHE A 128 0.34 -12.65 8.12
N ALA A 129 0.07 -13.69 8.91
CA ALA A 129 0.21 -13.65 10.37
C ALA A 129 1.66 -13.36 10.79
N GLU A 130 2.63 -14.08 10.20
CA GLU A 130 4.05 -13.90 10.47
C GLU A 130 4.53 -12.47 10.13
N ALA A 131 4.15 -11.96 8.95
CA ALA A 131 4.49 -10.60 8.52
C ALA A 131 3.89 -9.52 9.44
N SER A 132 2.63 -9.71 9.86
CA SER A 132 1.94 -8.81 10.79
C SER A 132 2.61 -8.78 12.16
N MET A 133 2.96 -9.95 12.71
CA MET A 133 3.64 -10.09 14.00
C MET A 133 5.04 -9.47 13.98
N ASN A 134 5.80 -9.73 12.92
CA ASN A 134 7.12 -9.14 12.73
C ASN A 134 7.05 -7.61 12.64
N THR A 135 6.09 -7.07 11.89
CA THR A 135 5.87 -5.62 11.76
C THR A 135 5.55 -4.97 13.11
N ALA A 136 4.62 -5.57 13.87
CA ALA A 136 4.26 -5.10 15.21
C ALA A 136 5.46 -5.15 16.17
N TYR A 137 6.23 -6.24 16.13
CA TYR A 137 7.43 -6.40 16.95
C TYR A 137 8.52 -5.37 16.64
N GLN A 138 8.78 -5.09 15.35
CA GLN A 138 9.75 -4.08 14.92
C GLN A 138 9.33 -2.67 15.35
N LYS A 139 8.03 -2.34 15.24
CA LYS A 139 7.48 -1.04 15.66
C LYS A 139 7.32 -0.90 17.18
N ARG A 140 7.45 -2.00 17.93
CA ARG A 140 7.14 -2.06 19.38
C ARG A 140 5.70 -1.62 19.66
N TRP A 141 4.77 -2.06 18.82
CA TRP A 141 3.34 -1.76 18.92
C TRP A 141 2.51 -3.04 19.11
N PRO A 142 1.36 -2.99 19.80
CA PRO A 142 0.42 -4.10 19.85
C PRO A 142 -0.18 -4.40 18.47
N LEU A 143 -0.63 -5.63 18.27
CA LEU A 143 -1.22 -6.14 17.01
C LEU A 143 -2.69 -6.53 17.21
N TYR A 144 -3.54 -6.09 16.30
CA TYR A 144 -4.95 -6.48 16.25
C TYR A 144 -5.28 -7.16 14.91
N LEU A 145 -5.88 -8.35 14.95
CA LEU A 145 -6.53 -8.96 13.78
C LEU A 145 -8.04 -8.68 13.82
N SER A 146 -8.61 -8.19 12.72
CA SER A 146 -10.07 -8.05 12.59
C SER A 146 -10.68 -9.06 11.64
N THR A 147 -11.77 -9.72 12.06
CA THR A 147 -12.56 -10.61 11.18
C THR A 147 -14.05 -10.52 11.47
N LYS A 148 -14.89 -11.20 10.69
CA LYS A 148 -16.32 -11.43 10.98
C LYS A 148 -16.62 -12.92 11.23
N ASN A 149 -15.79 -13.57 12.05
CA ASN A 149 -15.91 -15.00 12.36
C ASN A 149 -17.24 -15.40 13.06
N THR A 150 -18.01 -14.47 13.61
CA THR A 150 -19.38 -14.75 14.10
C THR A 150 -20.35 -15.10 12.98
N ILE A 151 -20.11 -14.58 11.77
CA ILE A 151 -20.89 -14.84 10.56
C ILE A 151 -20.20 -15.90 9.70
N LEU A 152 -18.94 -15.66 9.32
CA LEU A 152 -18.13 -16.58 8.53
C LEU A 152 -17.35 -17.55 9.42
N LYS A 153 -18.07 -18.38 10.17
CA LYS A 153 -17.52 -19.24 11.23
C LYS A 153 -16.36 -20.12 10.79
N LYS A 154 -16.42 -20.67 9.57
CA LYS A 154 -15.35 -21.50 9.01
C LYS A 154 -14.27 -20.66 8.33
N TYR A 155 -14.65 -19.75 7.43
CA TYR A 155 -13.71 -18.98 6.62
C TYR A 155 -12.89 -18.01 7.48
N ASP A 156 -13.55 -17.13 8.22
CA ASP A 156 -12.88 -16.15 9.09
C ASP A 156 -12.39 -16.79 10.39
N GLY A 157 -13.02 -17.88 10.83
CA GLY A 157 -12.51 -18.71 11.92
C GLY A 157 -11.10 -19.23 11.63
N ARG A 158 -10.82 -19.63 10.37
CA ARG A 158 -9.49 -20.12 9.97
C ARG A 158 -8.41 -19.05 10.12
N PHE A 159 -8.71 -17.78 9.83
CA PHE A 159 -7.77 -16.68 10.08
C PHE A 159 -7.45 -16.54 11.57
N VAL A 160 -8.47 -16.57 12.43
CA VAL A 160 -8.31 -16.46 13.89
C VAL A 160 -7.46 -17.61 14.44
N GLU A 161 -7.78 -18.85 14.02
CA GLU A 161 -7.03 -20.05 14.41
C GLU A 161 -5.55 -19.95 14.00
N ILE A 162 -5.26 -19.66 12.74
CA ILE A 162 -3.88 -19.61 12.24
C ILE A 162 -3.08 -18.50 12.91
N PHE A 163 -3.67 -17.30 13.09
CA PHE A 163 -2.97 -16.22 13.81
C PHE A 163 -2.68 -16.60 15.27
N GLN A 164 -3.62 -17.24 15.96
CA GLN A 164 -3.40 -17.71 17.33
C GLN A 164 -2.31 -18.78 17.38
N GLU A 165 -2.32 -19.74 16.46
CA GLU A 165 -1.29 -20.78 16.35
C GLU A 165 0.12 -20.16 16.17
N VAL A 166 0.26 -19.22 15.22
CA VAL A 166 1.53 -18.52 14.96
C VAL A 166 1.98 -17.72 16.18
N TYR A 167 1.05 -17.00 16.82
CA TYR A 167 1.34 -16.22 18.02
C TYR A 167 1.91 -17.09 19.14
N GLU A 168 1.17 -18.13 19.54
CA GLU A 168 1.54 -19.00 20.67
C GLU A 168 2.85 -19.75 20.40
N ARG A 169 3.06 -20.21 19.16
CA ARG A 169 4.23 -21.03 18.82
C ARG A 169 5.52 -20.21 18.72
N GLU A 170 5.46 -18.99 18.17
CA GLU A 170 6.66 -18.30 17.69
C GLU A 170 6.87 -16.88 18.24
N TRP A 171 5.80 -16.20 18.66
CA TRP A 171 5.84 -14.76 18.91
C TRP A 171 5.50 -14.36 20.34
N ARG A 172 4.73 -15.15 21.07
CA ARG A 172 4.26 -14.82 22.42
C ARG A 172 5.38 -14.37 23.36
N SER A 173 6.45 -15.15 23.48
CA SER A 173 7.57 -14.81 24.35
C SER A 173 8.28 -13.51 23.92
N LYS A 174 8.38 -13.22 22.62
CA LYS A 174 8.97 -11.99 22.09
C LYS A 174 8.07 -10.78 22.38
N PHE A 175 6.76 -10.94 22.21
CA PHE A 175 5.76 -9.90 22.44
C PHE A 175 5.68 -9.53 23.93
N GLU A 176 5.61 -10.54 24.81
CA GLU A 176 5.61 -10.34 26.26
C GLU A 176 6.89 -9.64 26.74
N ALA A 177 8.06 -10.06 26.24
CA ALA A 177 9.34 -9.41 26.56
C ALA A 177 9.40 -7.95 26.07
N ALA A 178 8.76 -7.64 24.94
CA ALA A 178 8.65 -6.30 24.39
C ALA A 178 7.49 -5.48 24.99
N ARG A 179 6.71 -6.04 25.91
CA ARG A 179 5.52 -5.42 26.54
C ARG A 179 4.46 -4.99 25.53
N ILE A 180 4.27 -5.78 24.48
CA ILE A 180 3.21 -5.65 23.48
C ILE A 180 2.37 -6.93 23.46
N TRP A 181 1.19 -6.89 22.84
CA TRP A 181 0.26 -8.02 22.78
C TRP A 181 -0.33 -8.21 21.40
N TYR A 182 -0.90 -9.39 21.17
CA TYR A 182 -1.75 -9.71 20.03
C TYR A 182 -3.19 -9.94 20.52
N GLU A 183 -4.17 -9.42 19.80
CA GLU A 183 -5.59 -9.61 20.09
C GLU A 183 -6.42 -9.76 18.81
N HIS A 184 -7.36 -10.70 18.81
CA HIS A 184 -8.41 -10.77 17.77
C HIS A 184 -9.62 -9.93 18.19
N ARG A 185 -10.18 -9.19 17.23
CA ARG A 185 -11.44 -8.45 17.39
C ARG A 185 -12.39 -8.72 16.25
N LEU A 186 -13.68 -8.57 16.52
CA LEU A 186 -14.67 -8.47 15.44
C LEU A 186 -14.46 -7.15 14.70
N ILE A 187 -14.60 -7.16 13.37
CA ILE A 187 -14.36 -5.97 12.54
C ILE A 187 -15.19 -4.75 12.97
N ASP A 188 -16.43 -4.96 13.41
CA ASP A 188 -17.31 -3.91 13.93
C ASP A 188 -16.86 -3.33 15.27
N ASP A 189 -16.27 -4.13 16.15
CA ASP A 189 -15.63 -3.60 17.36
C ASP A 189 -14.31 -2.90 17.03
N MET A 190 -13.52 -3.46 16.10
CA MET A 190 -12.22 -2.90 15.73
C MET A 190 -12.33 -1.52 15.08
N VAL A 191 -13.31 -1.30 14.19
CA VAL A 191 -13.54 0.04 13.61
C VAL A 191 -13.98 1.05 14.68
N ALA A 192 -14.79 0.61 15.66
CA ALA A 192 -15.23 1.47 16.76
C ALA A 192 -14.08 1.79 17.73
N TYR A 193 -13.18 0.82 17.95
CA TYR A 193 -11.94 1.02 18.70
C TYR A 193 -11.02 1.99 17.97
N ALA A 194 -10.80 1.81 16.67
CA ALA A 194 -9.93 2.66 15.87
C ALA A 194 -10.36 4.13 15.89
N LEU A 195 -11.67 4.39 15.85
CA LEU A 195 -12.22 5.75 15.93
C LEU A 195 -11.98 6.43 17.30
N LYS A 196 -11.89 5.64 18.38
CA LYS A 196 -11.75 6.15 19.76
C LYS A 196 -10.31 6.13 20.27
N SER A 197 -9.43 5.37 19.62
CA SER A 197 -8.06 5.15 20.05
C SER A 197 -7.16 6.32 19.67
N ASP A 198 -6.12 6.56 20.46
CA ASP A 198 -5.05 7.52 20.15
C ASP A 198 -4.04 6.99 19.09
N GLY A 199 -4.37 5.91 18.37
CA GLY A 199 -3.45 5.19 17.48
C GLY A 199 -2.38 4.37 18.21
N GLY A 200 -1.25 4.13 17.55
CA GLY A 200 -0.09 3.43 18.14
C GLY A 200 -0.19 1.89 18.17
N TYR A 201 -0.82 1.29 17.17
CA TYR A 201 -0.97 -0.16 17.02
C TYR A 201 -0.84 -0.58 15.56
N VAL A 202 -0.58 -1.87 15.32
CA VAL A 202 -0.70 -2.49 13.99
C VAL A 202 -2.07 -3.15 13.88
N TRP A 203 -2.76 -2.91 12.77
CA TRP A 203 -4.06 -3.51 12.47
C TRP A 203 -3.92 -4.42 11.24
N ALA A 204 -3.97 -5.73 11.48
CA ALA A 204 -4.05 -6.75 10.45
C ALA A 204 -5.50 -6.86 9.95
N CYS A 205 -5.73 -6.37 8.74
CA CYS A 205 -7.01 -6.48 8.05
C CYS A 205 -6.97 -7.63 7.03
N LYS A 206 -8.12 -8.28 6.80
CA LYS A 206 -8.31 -9.10 5.60
C LYS A 206 -8.25 -8.21 4.36
N ASN A 207 -8.11 -8.82 3.18
CA ASN A 207 -7.85 -8.11 1.92
C ASN A 207 -8.83 -6.93 1.69
N TYR A 208 -10.13 -7.22 1.72
CA TYR A 208 -11.16 -6.18 1.51
C TYR A 208 -11.26 -5.16 2.65
N ASP A 209 -11.13 -5.61 3.90
CA ASP A 209 -11.16 -4.69 5.04
C ASP A 209 -9.97 -3.74 5.00
N GLY A 210 -8.80 -4.21 4.54
CA GLY A 210 -7.59 -3.41 4.41
C GLY A 210 -7.80 -2.26 3.44
N ASP A 211 -8.29 -2.56 2.24
CA ASP A 211 -8.58 -1.59 1.18
C ASP A 211 -9.53 -0.47 1.65
N VAL A 212 -10.68 -0.85 2.23
CA VAL A 212 -11.67 0.13 2.69
C VAL A 212 -11.16 0.94 3.89
N GLN A 213 -10.56 0.28 4.89
CA GLN A 213 -10.17 0.96 6.13
C GLN A 213 -8.92 1.81 5.94
N SER A 214 -8.00 1.45 5.04
CA SER A 214 -6.83 2.27 4.75
C SER A 214 -7.24 3.62 4.19
N ASP A 215 -8.15 3.66 3.22
CA ASP A 215 -8.64 4.91 2.64
C ASP A 215 -9.35 5.80 3.67
N PHE A 216 -10.17 5.18 4.53
CA PHE A 216 -10.86 5.89 5.61
C PHE A 216 -9.85 6.50 6.61
N LEU A 217 -8.85 5.72 7.03
CA LEU A 217 -7.80 6.19 7.92
C LEU A 217 -6.98 7.31 7.28
N ALA A 218 -6.56 7.17 6.02
CA ALA A 218 -5.80 8.19 5.30
C ALA A 218 -6.53 9.54 5.29
N GLN A 219 -7.84 9.51 5.02
CA GLN A 219 -8.67 10.71 5.04
C GLN A 219 -8.84 11.27 6.45
N GLY A 220 -8.96 10.41 7.47
CA GLY A 220 -9.01 10.80 8.89
C GLY A 220 -7.72 11.45 9.40
N PHE A 221 -6.56 11.03 8.87
CA PHE A 221 -5.25 11.66 9.11
C PHE A 221 -4.97 12.87 8.20
N GLY A 222 -5.95 13.29 7.41
CA GLY A 222 -5.96 14.55 6.68
C GLY A 222 -6.22 14.38 5.19
N SER A 223 -5.42 13.58 4.50
CA SER A 223 -5.54 13.40 3.04
C SER A 223 -4.97 12.05 2.62
N LEU A 224 -5.58 11.43 1.61
CA LEU A 224 -5.06 10.25 0.92
C LEU A 224 -3.61 10.44 0.43
N GLY A 225 -3.23 11.67 0.08
CA GLY A 225 -1.87 12.03 -0.32
C GLY A 225 -0.82 11.98 0.80
N LEU A 226 -1.22 11.74 2.05
CA LEU A 226 -0.35 11.61 3.21
C LEU A 226 -0.16 10.17 3.70
N MET A 227 -0.72 9.18 2.99
CA MET A 227 -0.60 7.77 3.37
C MET A 227 0.34 7.00 2.43
N THR A 228 1.22 6.21 3.02
CA THR A 228 2.07 5.24 2.31
C THR A 228 1.45 3.86 2.36
N SER A 229 1.56 3.10 1.27
CA SER A 229 1.30 1.67 1.25
C SER A 229 2.63 0.94 1.03
N VAL A 230 2.89 -0.08 1.84
CA VAL A 230 4.08 -0.94 1.67
C VAL A 230 3.63 -2.37 1.88
N LEU A 231 3.62 -3.16 0.81
CA LEU A 231 3.46 -4.60 0.88
C LEU A 231 4.78 -5.20 1.37
N VAL A 232 4.72 -5.96 2.47
CA VAL A 232 5.89 -6.62 3.06
C VAL A 232 5.73 -8.14 2.97
N CYS A 233 6.70 -8.81 2.37
CA CYS A 233 6.70 -10.25 2.27
C CYS A 233 7.12 -10.94 3.58
N PRO A 234 6.67 -12.19 3.81
CA PRO A 234 7.06 -12.98 4.98
C PRO A 234 8.56 -13.28 5.07
N ASP A 235 9.27 -13.26 3.94
CA ASP A 235 10.72 -13.47 3.89
C ASP A 235 11.52 -12.35 4.60
N GLY A 236 10.86 -11.24 4.95
CA GLY A 236 11.47 -10.06 5.55
C GLY A 236 12.45 -9.31 4.63
N LYS A 237 12.49 -9.67 3.35
CA LYS A 237 13.44 -9.15 2.35
C LYS A 237 12.76 -8.51 1.17
N THR A 238 11.55 -8.89 0.84
CA THR A 238 10.85 -8.40 -0.35
C THR A 238 9.79 -7.41 0.07
N ILE A 239 9.80 -6.22 -0.55
CA ILE A 239 8.73 -5.23 -0.38
C ILE A 239 8.32 -4.65 -1.73
N GLU A 240 7.09 -4.19 -1.79
CA GLU A 240 6.58 -3.29 -2.83
C GLU A 240 6.03 -2.05 -2.10
N ALA A 241 6.31 -0.86 -2.62
CA ALA A 241 5.96 0.40 -1.98
C ALA A 241 5.25 1.31 -2.98
N GLU A 242 4.04 1.74 -2.63
CA GLU A 242 3.16 2.55 -3.47
C GLU A 242 2.52 3.69 -2.67
N ALA A 243 1.90 4.62 -3.39
CA ALA A 243 0.94 5.52 -2.78
C ALA A 243 -0.37 4.76 -2.55
N ALA A 244 -1.04 4.97 -1.42
CA ALA A 244 -2.30 4.27 -1.17
C ALA A 244 -3.48 4.75 -2.03
N HIS A 245 -3.36 5.90 -2.67
CA HIS A 245 -4.41 6.45 -3.53
C HIS A 245 -4.29 5.96 -4.98
N GLY A 246 -5.42 5.93 -5.69
CA GLY A 246 -5.44 5.65 -7.13
C GLY A 246 -4.86 6.76 -8.02
N THR A 247 -5.15 6.70 -9.32
CA THR A 247 -4.53 7.51 -10.38
C THR A 247 -4.96 8.98 -10.44
N VAL A 248 -5.87 9.40 -9.53
CA VAL A 248 -6.42 10.75 -9.41
C VAL A 248 -7.03 11.28 -10.73
N THR A 249 -7.86 10.45 -11.37
CA THR A 249 -8.49 10.70 -12.69
C THR A 249 -9.12 12.09 -12.81
N ARG A 250 -9.81 12.58 -11.76
CA ARG A 250 -10.44 13.91 -11.79
C ARG A 250 -9.44 15.02 -12.10
N HIS A 251 -8.26 14.98 -11.49
CA HIS A 251 -7.20 15.96 -11.73
C HIS A 251 -6.56 15.74 -13.09
N TYR A 252 -6.41 14.47 -13.52
CA TYR A 252 -5.93 14.17 -14.85
C TYR A 252 -6.82 14.76 -15.96
N ARG A 253 -8.15 14.72 -15.82
CA ARG A 253 -9.07 15.36 -16.78
C ARG A 253 -8.89 16.88 -16.87
N VAL A 254 -8.44 17.53 -15.79
CA VAL A 254 -8.09 18.97 -15.80
C VAL A 254 -6.75 19.18 -16.51
N HIS A 255 -5.75 18.36 -16.18
CA HIS A 255 -4.43 18.38 -16.81
C HIS A 255 -4.51 18.17 -18.34
N GLN A 256 -5.31 17.22 -18.81
CA GLN A 256 -5.52 16.96 -20.25
C GLN A 256 -6.05 18.18 -21.02
N LYS A 257 -6.72 19.12 -20.33
CA LYS A 257 -7.23 20.36 -20.93
C LYS A 257 -6.26 21.54 -20.78
N GLY A 258 -5.03 21.29 -20.32
CA GLY A 258 -4.03 22.31 -20.00
C GLY A 258 -4.33 23.10 -18.72
N GLY A 259 -5.26 22.63 -17.88
CA GLY A 259 -5.61 23.28 -16.63
C GLY A 259 -4.57 23.01 -15.53
N GLU A 260 -4.40 23.99 -14.62
CA GLU A 260 -3.56 23.83 -13.44
C GLU A 260 -4.17 22.80 -12.46
N THR A 261 -3.33 21.92 -11.91
CA THR A 261 -3.71 20.93 -10.90
C THR A 261 -2.89 21.13 -9.63
N SER A 262 -3.46 20.74 -8.49
CA SER A 262 -2.77 20.70 -7.20
C SER A 262 -3.05 19.33 -6.57
N THR A 263 -2.39 18.32 -7.12
CA THR A 263 -2.42 16.94 -6.63
C THR A 263 -1.27 16.76 -5.67
N ASN A 264 -1.55 16.26 -4.48
CA ASN A 264 -0.52 15.99 -3.48
C ASN A 264 0.41 14.86 -3.95
N SER A 265 1.71 15.10 -3.97
CA SER A 265 2.73 14.16 -4.43
C SER A 265 3.48 13.47 -3.28
N ILE A 266 3.18 13.77 -2.02
CA ILE A 266 3.91 13.26 -0.85
C ILE A 266 3.88 11.73 -0.80
N ALA A 267 2.70 11.11 -0.91
CA ALA A 267 2.58 9.65 -0.92
C ALA A 267 3.42 8.98 -2.03
N SER A 268 3.41 9.53 -3.25
CA SER A 268 4.23 9.03 -4.36
C SER A 268 5.73 9.25 -4.13
N ILE A 269 6.14 10.37 -3.52
CA ILE A 269 7.54 10.59 -3.10
C ILE A 269 7.94 9.57 -2.02
N PHE A 270 7.02 9.29 -1.09
CA PHE A 270 7.29 8.37 0.00
C PHE A 270 7.40 6.93 -0.51
N ALA A 271 6.63 6.51 -1.52
CA ALA A 271 6.79 5.23 -2.20
C ALA A 271 8.25 5.02 -2.69
N TRP A 272 8.82 6.00 -3.38
CA TRP A 272 10.24 6.01 -3.76
C TRP A 272 11.16 5.91 -2.54
N SER A 273 10.97 6.77 -1.53
CA SER A 273 11.84 6.78 -0.36
C SER A 273 11.81 5.47 0.43
N ARG A 274 10.64 4.81 0.54
CA ARG A 274 10.47 3.52 1.24
C ARG A 274 11.15 2.38 0.48
N GLY A 275 10.97 2.30 -0.83
CA GLY A 275 11.67 1.34 -1.68
C GLY A 275 13.20 1.50 -1.60
N LEU A 276 13.69 2.74 -1.70
CA LEU A 276 15.11 3.06 -1.59
C LEU A 276 15.67 2.81 -0.19
N ALA A 277 14.92 3.10 0.87
CA ALA A 277 15.35 2.86 2.26
C ALA A 277 15.49 1.36 2.53
N HIS A 278 14.61 0.55 1.95
CA HIS A 278 14.70 -0.90 2.03
C HIS A 278 15.89 -1.44 1.23
N ARG A 279 16.11 -0.94 0.00
CA ARG A 279 17.31 -1.24 -0.78
C ARG A 279 18.59 -0.89 -0.01
N ALA A 280 18.62 0.28 0.64
CA ALA A 280 19.72 0.74 1.47
C ALA A 280 20.02 -0.23 2.61
N LYS A 281 18.99 -0.75 3.29
CA LYS A 281 19.16 -1.74 4.37
C LYS A 281 19.70 -3.07 3.85
N LEU A 282 19.20 -3.53 2.70
CA LEU A 282 19.67 -4.78 2.10
C LEU A 282 21.12 -4.69 1.60
N ASP A 283 21.56 -3.49 1.19
CA ASP A 283 22.90 -3.22 0.66
C ASP A 283 23.89 -2.68 1.71
N ASP A 284 23.45 -2.50 2.96
CA ASP A 284 24.21 -1.80 4.01
C ASP A 284 24.71 -0.40 3.57
N ASN A 285 23.89 0.32 2.79
CA ASN A 285 24.21 1.62 2.20
C ASN A 285 23.67 2.78 3.05
N SER A 286 24.47 3.17 4.05
CA SER A 286 24.10 4.26 4.98
C SER A 286 23.89 5.63 4.31
N ARG A 287 24.59 5.93 3.21
CA ARG A 287 24.40 7.17 2.45
C ARG A 287 23.03 7.21 1.77
N LEU A 288 22.59 6.10 1.19
CA LEU A 288 21.26 6.00 0.58
C LEU A 288 20.17 6.09 1.66
N LEU A 289 20.37 5.45 2.81
CA LEU A 289 19.42 5.54 3.93
C LEU A 289 19.27 7.00 4.42
N ASP A 290 20.38 7.69 4.69
CA ASP A 290 20.38 9.12 5.09
C ASP A 290 19.70 10.02 4.03
N PHE A 291 19.89 9.73 2.73
CA PHE A 291 19.19 10.43 1.66
C PHE A 291 17.67 10.25 1.74
N THR A 292 17.19 9.01 1.94
CA THR A 292 15.75 8.74 2.03
C THR A 292 15.10 9.42 3.23
N GLU A 293 15.78 9.43 4.39
CA GLU A 293 15.32 10.14 5.59
C GLU A 293 15.26 11.66 5.35
N LYS A 294 16.25 12.23 4.66
CA LYS A 294 16.27 13.65 4.30
C LYS A 294 15.19 14.01 3.29
N LEU A 295 14.87 13.12 2.35
CA LEU A 295 13.78 13.30 1.38
C LEU A 295 12.42 13.33 2.09
N GLU A 296 12.14 12.35 2.96
CA GLU A 296 10.91 12.33 3.77
C GLU A 296 10.81 13.59 4.64
N THR A 297 11.91 13.97 5.29
CA THR A 297 11.96 15.18 6.12
C THR A 297 11.75 16.46 5.31
N ALA A 298 12.24 16.53 4.06
CA ALA A 298 12.05 17.68 3.19
C ALA A 298 10.57 17.86 2.79
N CYS A 299 9.83 16.78 2.57
CA CYS A 299 8.38 16.85 2.35
C CYS A 299 7.66 17.43 3.57
N ILE A 300 7.93 16.90 4.77
CA ILE A 300 7.32 17.34 6.02
C ILE A 300 7.64 18.82 6.27
N ALA A 301 8.92 19.19 6.21
CA ALA A 301 9.36 20.57 6.44
C ALA A 301 8.77 21.56 5.42
N SER A 302 8.56 21.14 4.17
CA SER A 302 7.89 21.98 3.16
C SER A 302 6.46 22.30 3.59
N VAL A 303 5.68 21.29 4.00
CA VAL A 303 4.30 21.48 4.50
C VAL A 303 4.29 22.33 5.78
N GLU A 304 5.14 22.02 6.76
CA GLU A 304 5.24 22.77 8.03
C GLU A 304 5.65 24.24 7.82
N SER A 305 6.40 24.55 6.74
CA SER A 305 6.75 25.92 6.36
C SER A 305 5.62 26.68 5.65
N GLY A 306 4.45 26.05 5.46
CA GLY A 306 3.28 26.63 4.79
C GLY A 306 3.22 26.38 3.28
N LYS A 307 4.19 25.67 2.69
CA LYS A 307 4.17 25.28 1.28
C LYS A 307 3.47 23.94 1.13
N MET A 308 2.22 23.94 0.70
CA MET A 308 1.41 22.72 0.64
C MET A 308 0.48 22.70 -0.58
N THR A 309 -0.02 21.52 -0.95
CA THR A 309 -1.03 21.37 -2.00
C THR A 309 -2.44 21.69 -1.48
N LYS A 310 -3.39 21.84 -2.42
CA LYS A 310 -4.73 22.37 -2.16
C LYS A 310 -5.54 21.51 -1.18
N ASP A 311 -5.37 20.20 -1.22
CA ASP A 311 -5.98 19.26 -0.27
C ASP A 311 -5.59 19.59 1.19
N LEU A 312 -4.30 19.84 1.44
CA LEU A 312 -3.81 20.18 2.78
C LEU A 312 -4.23 21.60 3.20
N ALA A 313 -4.19 22.56 2.26
CA ALA A 313 -4.64 23.92 2.54
C ALA A 313 -6.12 23.98 2.96
N ILE A 314 -6.97 23.08 2.41
CA ILE A 314 -8.38 22.97 2.80
C ILE A 314 -8.52 22.53 4.26
N LEU A 315 -7.64 21.67 4.77
CA LEU A 315 -7.66 21.23 6.17
C LEU A 315 -7.31 22.38 7.13
N VAL A 316 -6.38 23.24 6.73
CA VAL A 316 -5.92 24.37 7.57
C VAL A 316 -6.87 25.56 7.50
N HIS A 317 -7.36 25.90 6.30
CA HIS A 317 -8.10 27.15 6.04
C HIS A 317 -9.59 26.96 5.76
N GLY A 318 -10.07 25.71 5.76
CA GLY A 318 -11.44 25.36 5.39
C GLY A 318 -11.68 25.31 3.88
N PRO A 319 -12.92 25.05 3.42
CA PRO A 319 -13.21 24.73 2.02
C PRO A 319 -13.02 25.90 1.03
N LYS A 320 -12.92 27.14 1.52
CA LYS A 320 -12.76 28.35 0.70
C LYS A 320 -11.29 28.80 0.68
N VAL A 321 -10.42 27.98 0.11
CA VAL A 321 -8.99 28.31 -0.07
C VAL A 321 -8.77 29.28 -1.23
N ALA A 322 -7.90 30.28 -1.02
CA ALA A 322 -7.40 31.17 -2.07
C ALA A 322 -6.12 30.60 -2.71
N ARG A 323 -5.78 31.04 -3.94
CA ARG A 323 -4.63 30.50 -4.69
C ARG A 323 -3.29 30.70 -3.98
N ASN A 324 -3.15 31.73 -3.14
CA ASN A 324 -1.95 31.99 -2.34
C ASN A 324 -1.81 31.07 -1.12
N HIS A 325 -2.82 30.26 -0.78
CA HIS A 325 -2.75 29.29 0.33
C HIS A 325 -2.17 27.94 -0.07
N TYR A 326 -1.99 27.67 -1.38
CA TYR A 326 -1.49 26.39 -1.85
C TYR A 326 -0.62 26.54 -3.09
N LEU A 327 0.18 25.51 -3.36
CA LEU A 327 1.00 25.36 -4.55
C LEU A 327 0.34 24.41 -5.55
N ASN A 328 0.58 24.61 -6.83
CA ASN A 328 0.24 23.59 -7.83
C ASN A 328 1.18 22.37 -7.68
N THR A 329 0.86 21.29 -8.39
CA THR A 329 1.58 20.01 -8.28
C THR A 329 3.10 20.16 -8.50
N GLU A 330 3.51 20.90 -9.54
CA GLU A 330 4.93 21.06 -9.88
C GLU A 330 5.65 22.01 -8.93
N GLU A 331 5.02 23.13 -8.56
CA GLU A 331 5.54 24.10 -7.58
C GLU A 331 5.83 23.43 -6.23
N PHE A 332 4.98 22.49 -5.80
CA PHE A 332 5.19 21.75 -4.57
C PHE A 332 6.39 20.78 -4.68
N ILE A 333 6.52 20.04 -5.79
CA ILE A 333 7.70 19.17 -6.02
C ILE A 333 9.00 20.00 -6.06
N ASP A 334 8.96 21.18 -6.69
CA ASP A 334 10.09 22.11 -6.73
C ASP A 334 10.47 22.62 -5.33
N ALA A 335 9.47 22.95 -4.51
CA ALA A 335 9.70 23.33 -3.12
C ALA A 335 10.36 22.22 -2.30
N VAL A 336 9.92 20.96 -2.46
CA VAL A 336 10.56 19.79 -1.82
C VAL A 336 11.99 19.62 -2.32
N ALA A 337 12.24 19.78 -3.62
CA ALA A 337 13.58 19.67 -4.21
C ALA A 337 14.54 20.75 -3.66
N GLU A 338 14.05 21.99 -3.49
CA GLU A 338 14.83 23.06 -2.85
C GLU A 338 15.18 22.73 -1.40
N GLU A 339 14.23 22.23 -0.62
CA GLU A 339 14.42 21.87 0.78
C GLU A 339 15.37 20.68 0.92
N LEU A 340 15.25 19.65 0.09
CA LEU A 340 16.17 18.52 0.05
C LEU A 340 17.60 18.97 -0.25
N ARG A 341 17.81 19.85 -1.25
CA ARG A 341 19.15 20.37 -1.57
C ARG A 341 19.78 21.16 -0.43
N ARG A 342 18.98 21.80 0.44
CA ARG A 342 19.50 22.50 1.63
C ARG A 342 19.98 21.53 2.69
N ARG A 343 19.38 20.34 2.77
CA ARG A 343 19.70 19.28 3.75
C ARG A 343 20.85 18.39 3.32
N LEU A 344 21.09 18.27 2.02
CA LEU A 344 22.21 17.52 1.48
C LEU A 344 23.51 18.32 1.59
N PRO A 345 24.64 17.66 1.89
CA PRO A 345 25.92 18.34 2.03
C PRO A 345 26.28 19.08 0.74
N LYS A 346 26.74 20.33 0.89
CA LYS A 346 27.31 21.08 -0.23
C LYS A 346 28.68 20.47 -0.57
N PRO A 347 29.03 20.35 -1.86
CA PRO A 347 30.37 19.90 -2.23
C PRO A 347 31.41 20.81 -1.56
N ALA A 348 32.46 20.19 -1.00
CA ALA A 348 33.57 20.92 -0.41
C ALA A 348 34.11 21.91 -1.45
N LYS A 349 34.22 23.19 -1.08
CA LYS A 349 34.92 24.17 -1.91
C LYS A 349 36.39 23.75 -1.90
N LEU A 350 36.86 23.13 -2.99
CA LEU A 350 38.27 22.99 -3.29
C LEU A 350 38.89 24.36 -3.57
#